data_AF-Q8T3E0-F1
#
_entry.id   AF-Q8T3E0-F1
#
_cell.length_a   1.000
_cell.length_b   1.000
_cell.length_c   1.000
_cell.angle_alpha   90.00
_cell.angle_beta   90.00
_cell.angle_gamma   90.00
#
_symmetry.space_group_name_H-M   'P 1'
#
loop_
_entity.id
_entity.type
_entity.pdbx_description
1 polymer ?
#
loop_
_entity_poly.entity_id
_entity_poly.type
_entity_poly.pdbx_seq_one_letter_code
_entity_poly.pdbx_strand_id
1 'polypeptide(L)'
;MSTMLERRVSVASKFQDDRYYMVFHAYFDVLAQVHSVVETKNGSWTLRVWRAQKFGPEASKEKREMNLFHVTENTFKCYIVPPDPRIGKAVEESGKEFLIEIDVYDDHRIGIEKLNSGDFVALQNVHAASVGLTEMQVLHGGGQAYNRGISKVPVDFRNEAFQIFKKRVESVLEAVTDCDNFIEFQQKENVVQSETSTQTSSSNTSGDADLKHCQQIKIGEDISVDYFLKKSGSRYNFLTHAHSDHYRGLDKKWTRSVYCSPETAKLLPHIMGYTADSPPPAGLINPLEENVPHKFDSFQVTLVNANHCPGAVMFVFEGSKIEEIAGGAVLCTGDFRADKMFLESLKPGNQLHWMTEIKFGIIYLDNTYFSLDMPFPERCEAEKILLKAIEAHPHENIVIPLHRLGREELIQAISRILNEPIMVYDERKVISDLLDFSSNCGVLKQYRDIKVIKKGSYCEISQNSVIIDISMLYYTFGNGVNDDEGIIRIPYSDHSSRSEILKFLSHFHFKTITPCTKKYSIIELASLENAGKRSEEDHTVEKTQSTIQGTPISQLQEDPLPPGVVFRTNTCDFMDMDLDNWPEGPPKTFAEAIARANNSRRPRNPGL
;
A
#
# COMPACT_ATOMS: atom_id res chain seq x y z
N MET A 1 -14.85 -8.32 40.56
CA MET A 1 -14.29 -7.41 39.52
C MET A 1 -15.21 -7.47 38.32
N SER A 2 -15.39 -6.38 37.58
CA SER A 2 -16.16 -6.44 36.33
C SER A 2 -15.41 -7.26 35.27
N THR A 3 -16.11 -8.06 34.47
CA THR A 3 -15.48 -8.87 33.42
C THR A 3 -14.99 -8.01 32.25
N MET A 4 -14.04 -8.51 31.45
CA MET A 4 -13.54 -7.77 30.28
C MET A 4 -14.65 -7.45 29.27
N LEU A 5 -15.57 -8.41 29.05
CA LEU A 5 -16.76 -8.22 28.21
C LEU A 5 -17.71 -7.16 28.80
N GLU A 6 -17.96 -7.20 30.10
CA GLU A 6 -18.86 -6.26 30.79
C GLU A 6 -18.34 -4.82 30.75
N ARG A 7 -17.03 -4.62 30.95
CA ARG A 7 -16.36 -3.33 30.69
C ARG A 7 -16.54 -2.90 29.23
N ARG A 8 -16.28 -3.80 28.27
CA ARG A 8 -16.37 -3.49 26.83
C ARG A 8 -17.80 -3.11 26.42
N VAL A 9 -18.82 -3.82 26.91
CA VAL A 9 -20.24 -3.47 26.72
C VAL A 9 -20.57 -2.12 27.37
N SER A 10 -20.17 -1.86 28.62
CA SER A 10 -20.44 -0.59 29.31
C SER A 10 -19.69 0.64 28.77
N VAL A 11 -18.70 0.45 27.88
CA VAL A 11 -18.09 1.54 27.11
C VAL A 11 -18.79 1.68 25.76
N ALA A 12 -18.91 0.59 25.00
CA ALA A 12 -19.58 0.54 23.69
C ALA A 12 -21.06 0.97 23.73
N SER A 13 -21.74 0.79 24.87
CA SER A 13 -23.12 1.24 25.10
C SER A 13 -23.27 2.75 25.26
N LYS A 14 -22.17 3.52 25.35
CA LYS A 14 -22.18 4.99 25.43
C LYS A 14 -22.19 5.68 24.07
N PHE A 15 -22.11 4.91 22.97
CA PHE A 15 -22.18 5.43 21.61
C PHE A 15 -23.49 6.19 21.37
N GLN A 16 -23.36 7.44 20.89
CA GLN A 16 -24.48 8.35 20.62
C GLN A 16 -24.78 8.36 19.12
N ASP A 17 -25.90 7.75 18.72
CA ASP A 17 -26.31 7.56 17.33
C ASP A 17 -26.41 8.89 16.58
N ASP A 18 -27.00 9.88 17.24
CA ASP A 18 -27.20 11.26 16.82
C ASP A 18 -25.94 12.14 16.84
N ARG A 19 -24.76 11.59 17.16
CA ARG A 19 -23.45 12.28 17.03
C ARG A 19 -22.46 11.62 16.07
N TYR A 20 -22.75 10.44 15.53
CA TYR A 20 -21.82 9.65 14.71
C TYR A 20 -21.06 10.49 13.66
N TYR A 21 -21.78 11.30 12.88
CA TYR A 21 -21.23 12.14 11.81
C TYR A 21 -20.32 13.29 12.31
N MET A 22 -20.36 13.62 13.60
CA MET A 22 -19.54 14.64 14.25
C MET A 22 -18.23 14.09 14.84
N VAL A 23 -18.13 12.78 15.11
CA VAL A 23 -16.96 12.14 15.76
C VAL A 23 -15.99 11.49 14.77
N PHE A 24 -16.16 11.74 13.47
CA PHE A 24 -15.19 11.35 12.45
C PHE A 24 -13.82 11.98 12.70
N HIS A 25 -12.74 11.27 12.33
CA HIS A 25 -11.35 11.52 12.72
C HIS A 25 -11.01 11.26 14.19
N ALA A 26 -11.97 10.73 14.96
CA ALA A 26 -11.73 10.12 16.27
C ALA A 26 -11.88 8.58 16.22
N TYR A 27 -11.43 7.95 17.29
CA TYR A 27 -11.73 6.55 17.58
C TYR A 27 -13.02 6.44 18.41
N PHE A 28 -13.79 5.38 18.20
CA PHE A 28 -15.05 5.13 18.90
C PHE A 28 -15.26 3.66 19.27
N ASP A 29 -15.96 3.44 20.39
CA ASP A 29 -16.50 2.13 20.79
C ASP A 29 -18.00 2.10 20.47
N VAL A 30 -18.51 1.00 19.91
CA VAL A 30 -19.93 0.90 19.53
C VAL A 30 -20.53 -0.47 19.80
N LEU A 31 -21.73 -0.49 20.38
CA LEU A 31 -22.52 -1.68 20.62
C LEU A 31 -23.53 -1.83 19.47
N ALA A 32 -23.43 -2.88 18.66
CA ALA A 32 -24.21 -3.04 17.43
C ALA A 32 -24.67 -4.49 17.23
N GLN A 33 -25.50 -4.74 16.22
CA GLN A 33 -25.83 -6.08 15.74
C GLN A 33 -25.17 -6.28 14.36
N VAL A 34 -24.65 -7.49 14.09
CA VAL A 34 -24.09 -7.86 12.80
C VAL A 34 -25.20 -7.94 11.76
N HIS A 35 -25.03 -7.17 10.67
CA HIS A 35 -25.82 -7.31 9.45
C HIS A 35 -25.20 -8.38 8.55
N SER A 36 -23.93 -8.21 8.15
CA SER A 36 -23.21 -9.20 7.34
C SER A 36 -21.70 -9.01 7.39
N VAL A 37 -20.95 -9.99 6.91
CA VAL A 37 -19.51 -9.87 6.67
C VAL A 37 -19.25 -10.15 5.19
N VAL A 38 -18.57 -9.24 4.52
CA VAL A 38 -18.43 -9.21 3.05
C VAL A 38 -16.96 -9.21 2.67
N GLU A 39 -16.55 -10.12 1.76
CA GLU A 39 -15.34 -9.90 0.98
C GLU A 39 -15.71 -8.95 -0.17
N THR A 40 -15.01 -7.82 -0.28
CA THR A 40 -15.16 -6.90 -1.40
C THR A 40 -14.30 -7.33 -2.59
N LYS A 41 -14.49 -6.73 -3.77
CA LYS A 41 -13.69 -7.05 -4.96
C LYS A 41 -12.22 -6.70 -4.78
N ASN A 42 -11.89 -5.65 -4.03
CA ASN A 42 -10.53 -5.31 -3.60
C ASN A 42 -10.01 -6.14 -2.42
N GLY A 43 -10.80 -7.08 -1.87
CA GLY A 43 -10.36 -8.05 -0.87
C GLY A 43 -10.21 -7.52 0.57
N SER A 44 -10.66 -6.28 0.80
CA SER A 44 -11.10 -5.80 2.11
C SER A 44 -12.18 -6.73 2.69
N TRP A 45 -12.29 -6.75 4.02
CA TRP A 45 -13.22 -7.60 4.75
C TRP A 45 -14.12 -6.69 5.58
N THR A 46 -15.24 -6.29 4.99
CA THR A 46 -16.15 -5.32 5.58
C THR A 46 -17.09 -6.04 6.54
N LEU A 47 -16.92 -5.79 7.84
CA LEU A 47 -17.92 -6.10 8.85
C LEU A 47 -18.98 -4.99 8.80
N ARG A 48 -20.20 -5.36 8.44
CA ARG A 48 -21.34 -4.47 8.34
C ARG A 48 -22.22 -4.69 9.57
N VAL A 49 -22.42 -3.63 10.35
CA VAL A 49 -23.23 -3.66 11.57
C VAL A 49 -24.30 -2.59 11.52
N TRP A 50 -25.41 -2.81 12.21
CA TRP A 50 -26.51 -1.84 12.30
C TRP A 50 -26.96 -1.67 13.76
N ARG A 51 -27.71 -0.59 14.02
CA ARG A 51 -28.18 -0.25 15.37
C ARG A 51 -29.69 -0.01 15.49
N ALA A 52 -30.48 -0.39 14.47
CA ALA A 52 -31.93 -0.21 14.43
C ALA A 52 -32.40 1.22 14.75
N GLN A 53 -31.57 2.21 14.43
CA GLN A 53 -31.87 3.63 14.46
C GLN A 53 -30.92 4.34 13.49
N LYS A 54 -31.43 5.34 12.80
CA LYS A 54 -30.68 6.25 11.92
C LYS A 54 -29.59 7.02 12.69
N PHE A 55 -28.43 7.18 12.06
CA PHE A 55 -27.34 8.01 12.58
C PHE A 55 -27.51 9.51 12.26
N GLY A 56 -26.89 10.38 13.06
CA GLY A 56 -27.04 11.83 12.97
C GLY A 56 -25.80 12.66 13.34
N PRO A 57 -25.93 14.01 13.34
CA PRO A 57 -27.15 14.78 13.11
C PRO A 57 -27.49 14.97 11.62
N GLU A 58 -28.78 15.18 11.32
CA GLU A 58 -29.30 15.32 9.94
C GLU A 58 -28.56 16.40 9.11
N ALA A 59 -28.21 17.53 9.73
CA ALA A 59 -27.51 18.64 9.07
C ALA A 59 -26.07 18.32 8.62
N SER A 60 -25.50 17.19 9.06
CA SER A 60 -24.19 16.69 8.59
C SER A 60 -24.31 15.41 7.75
N LYS A 61 -25.48 14.77 7.77
CA LYS A 61 -25.74 13.44 7.21
C LYS A 61 -25.47 13.37 5.71
N GLU A 62 -26.14 14.17 4.88
CA GLU A 62 -26.02 14.05 3.41
C GLU A 62 -24.58 14.17 2.92
N LYS A 63 -23.81 15.13 3.47
CA LYS A 63 -22.40 15.32 3.11
C LYS A 63 -21.52 14.13 3.54
N ARG A 64 -21.79 13.54 4.71
CA ARG A 64 -21.07 12.34 5.19
C ARG A 64 -21.42 11.11 4.36
N GLU A 65 -22.71 10.80 4.21
CA GLU A 65 -23.17 9.61 3.50
C GLU A 65 -22.81 9.61 2.01
N MET A 66 -22.68 10.78 1.38
CA MET A 66 -22.14 10.92 0.02
C MET A 66 -20.65 10.55 -0.08
N ASN A 67 -19.88 10.77 0.99
CA ASN A 67 -18.46 10.44 1.07
C ASN A 67 -18.21 9.02 1.63
N LEU A 68 -19.13 8.46 2.44
CA LEU A 68 -18.91 7.20 3.12
C LEU A 68 -18.69 6.04 2.14
N PHE A 69 -17.68 5.22 2.41
CA PHE A 69 -17.56 3.92 1.79
C PHE A 69 -18.77 3.06 2.21
N HIS A 70 -19.52 2.63 1.20
CA HIS A 70 -20.57 1.64 1.34
C HIS A 70 -20.36 0.53 0.31
N VAL A 71 -20.60 -0.72 0.70
CA VAL A 71 -20.63 -1.85 -0.22
C VAL A 71 -21.78 -1.66 -1.23
N THR A 72 -21.49 -1.99 -2.48
CA THR A 72 -22.40 -1.91 -3.63
C THR A 72 -22.19 -3.14 -4.51
N GLU A 73 -23.09 -3.42 -5.45
CA GLU A 73 -22.88 -4.46 -6.48
C GLU A 73 -21.53 -4.28 -7.24
N ASN A 74 -21.05 -3.04 -7.34
CA ASN A 74 -19.75 -2.73 -7.93
C ASN A 74 -18.56 -3.09 -7.04
N THR A 75 -18.68 -3.04 -5.71
CA THR A 75 -17.61 -3.36 -4.74
C THR A 75 -17.77 -4.72 -4.04
N PHE A 76 -18.93 -5.37 -4.10
CA PHE A 76 -19.20 -6.70 -3.53
C PHE A 76 -18.54 -7.83 -4.32
N LYS A 77 -17.90 -8.80 -3.64
CA LYS A 77 -17.39 -10.03 -4.28
C LYS A 77 -18.16 -11.26 -3.80
N CYS A 78 -18.25 -11.46 -2.49
CA CYS A 78 -19.03 -12.53 -1.89
C CYS A 78 -19.30 -12.25 -0.41
N TYR A 79 -20.38 -12.81 0.12
CA TYR A 79 -20.55 -12.94 1.56
C TYR A 79 -19.54 -13.93 2.14
N ILE A 80 -19.04 -13.58 3.31
CA ILE A 80 -18.35 -14.48 4.25
C ILE A 80 -19.36 -14.90 5.33
N VAL A 81 -20.17 -13.95 5.78
CA VAL A 81 -21.37 -14.16 6.60
C VAL A 81 -22.51 -13.44 5.89
N PRO A 82 -23.46 -14.15 5.25
CA PRO A 82 -24.58 -13.51 4.58
C PRO A 82 -25.54 -12.86 5.59
N PRO A 83 -26.31 -11.83 5.18
CA PRO A 83 -27.33 -11.25 6.02
C PRO A 83 -28.45 -12.24 6.28
N ASP A 84 -29.01 -12.15 7.49
CA ASP A 84 -30.34 -12.70 7.78
C ASP A 84 -31.35 -11.92 6.91
N PRO A 85 -32.27 -12.60 6.19
CA PRO A 85 -33.17 -11.91 5.26
C PRO A 85 -34.00 -10.81 5.90
N ARG A 86 -34.37 -10.94 7.18
CA ARG A 86 -35.17 -9.95 7.90
C ARG A 86 -34.34 -8.76 8.36
N ILE A 87 -33.09 -8.99 8.80
CA ILE A 87 -32.14 -7.92 9.12
C ILE A 87 -31.76 -7.15 7.85
N GLY A 88 -31.53 -7.85 6.74
CA GLY A 88 -31.28 -7.25 5.44
C GLY A 88 -32.46 -6.41 4.94
N LYS A 89 -33.67 -6.97 4.99
CA LYS A 89 -34.90 -6.26 4.63
C LYS A 89 -35.14 -5.03 5.52
N ALA A 90 -34.88 -5.11 6.83
CA ALA A 90 -34.95 -3.96 7.74
C ALA A 90 -34.04 -2.80 7.29
N VAL A 91 -32.82 -3.12 6.85
CA VAL A 91 -31.81 -2.15 6.41
C VAL A 91 -32.09 -1.62 5.00
N GLU A 92 -32.67 -2.43 4.11
CA GLU A 92 -33.19 -1.97 2.81
C GLU A 92 -34.30 -0.92 2.99
N GLU A 93 -35.28 -1.20 3.85
CA GLU A 93 -36.42 -0.30 4.12
C GLU A 93 -36.00 0.95 4.91
N SER A 94 -34.99 0.84 5.78
CA SER A 94 -34.47 1.94 6.60
C SER A 94 -33.42 2.80 5.90
N GLY A 95 -32.79 2.29 4.84
CA GLY A 95 -31.67 2.92 4.14
C GLY A 95 -30.31 2.72 4.79
N LYS A 96 -29.25 2.98 4.00
CA LYS A 96 -27.84 2.79 4.41
C LYS A 96 -27.40 3.59 5.63
N GLU A 97 -28.10 4.69 5.93
CA GLU A 97 -27.93 5.55 7.11
C GLU A 97 -28.24 4.87 8.47
N PHE A 98 -28.51 3.56 8.47
CA PHE A 98 -28.60 2.67 9.65
C PHE A 98 -27.40 1.72 9.80
N LEU A 99 -26.49 1.67 8.82
CA LEU A 99 -25.29 0.83 8.81
C LEU A 99 -24.03 1.60 9.26
N ILE A 100 -23.09 0.85 9.84
CA ILE A 100 -21.68 1.22 9.97
C ILE A 100 -20.89 0.12 9.25
N GLU A 101 -20.03 0.49 8.31
CA GLU A 101 -19.33 -0.44 7.43
C GLU A 101 -17.83 -0.38 7.71
N ILE A 102 -17.35 -1.35 8.47
CA ILE A 102 -16.02 -1.35 9.09
C ILE A 102 -15.11 -2.29 8.30
N ASP A 103 -14.04 -1.77 7.68
CA ASP A 103 -13.01 -2.61 7.08
C ASP A 103 -12.10 -3.18 8.18
N VAL A 104 -11.94 -4.51 8.18
CA VAL A 104 -11.30 -5.26 9.27
C VAL A 104 -9.96 -5.84 8.82
N TYR A 105 -8.92 -5.48 9.55
CA TYR A 105 -7.54 -5.83 9.28
C TYR A 105 -7.02 -6.94 10.21
N ASP A 106 -5.95 -7.60 9.75
CA ASP A 106 -5.04 -8.42 10.55
C ASP A 106 -5.72 -9.36 11.57
N ASP A 107 -5.34 -9.27 12.85
CA ASP A 107 -5.75 -10.15 13.95
C ASP A 107 -7.25 -10.12 14.29
N HIS A 108 -8.05 -9.33 13.58
CA HIS A 108 -9.50 -9.25 13.74
C HIS A 108 -10.30 -10.03 12.69
N ARG A 109 -9.69 -10.46 11.58
CA ARG A 109 -10.38 -11.27 10.54
C ARG A 109 -10.86 -12.63 11.07
N ILE A 110 -10.00 -13.34 11.81
CA ILE A 110 -10.30 -14.60 12.54
C ILE A 110 -11.44 -14.42 13.57
N GLY A 111 -11.74 -13.18 13.98
CA GLY A 111 -12.86 -12.84 14.85
C GLY A 111 -14.20 -12.75 14.11
N ILE A 112 -14.23 -12.17 12.91
CA ILE A 112 -15.45 -11.96 12.13
C ILE A 112 -15.91 -13.21 11.36
N GLU A 113 -15.03 -14.16 11.05
CA GLU A 113 -15.42 -15.49 10.54
C GLU A 113 -16.34 -16.27 11.50
N LYS A 114 -16.34 -15.91 12.79
CA LYS A 114 -17.05 -16.62 13.87
C LYS A 114 -18.33 -15.90 14.32
N LEU A 115 -18.71 -14.85 13.59
CA LEU A 115 -19.97 -14.15 13.76
C LEU A 115 -21.01 -14.71 12.77
N ASN A 116 -22.27 -14.65 13.17
CA ASN A 116 -23.42 -14.81 12.29
C ASN A 116 -24.12 -13.45 12.14
N SER A 117 -24.92 -13.26 11.09
CA SER A 117 -25.91 -12.19 11.08
C SER A 117 -26.83 -12.34 12.30
N GLY A 118 -27.25 -11.22 12.88
CA GLY A 118 -28.05 -11.20 14.11
C GLY A 118 -27.25 -11.28 15.42
N ASP A 119 -25.95 -11.60 15.37
CA ASP A 119 -25.10 -11.55 16.57
C ASP A 119 -24.95 -10.11 17.10
N PHE A 120 -25.06 -9.94 18.41
CA PHE A 120 -24.71 -8.69 19.07
C PHE A 120 -23.20 -8.61 19.29
N VAL A 121 -22.61 -7.45 19.00
CA VAL A 121 -21.17 -7.20 19.16
C VAL A 121 -20.93 -5.87 19.88
N ALA A 122 -20.01 -5.88 20.84
CA ALA A 122 -19.34 -4.70 21.31
C ALA A 122 -18.04 -4.57 20.52
N LEU A 123 -17.93 -3.53 19.68
CA LEU A 123 -16.74 -3.13 18.95
C LEU A 123 -15.95 -2.12 19.78
N GLN A 124 -14.62 -2.22 19.79
CA GLN A 124 -13.75 -1.33 20.55
C GLN A 124 -12.77 -0.58 19.66
N ASN A 125 -12.61 0.71 19.94
CA ASN A 125 -11.55 1.56 19.39
C ASN A 125 -11.47 1.47 17.84
N VAL A 126 -12.64 1.55 17.18
CA VAL A 126 -12.82 1.65 15.72
C VAL A 126 -12.40 3.05 15.27
N HIS A 127 -11.64 3.16 14.19
CA HIS A 127 -11.17 4.44 13.66
C HIS A 127 -12.10 4.92 12.54
N ALA A 128 -12.79 6.05 12.69
CA ALA A 128 -13.46 6.72 11.57
C ALA A 128 -12.47 7.68 10.90
N ALA A 129 -12.08 7.42 9.66
CA ALA A 129 -11.03 8.17 8.97
C ALA A 129 -11.42 8.54 7.53
N SER A 130 -10.85 9.62 7.01
CA SER A 130 -10.91 9.95 5.57
C SER A 130 -9.73 9.33 4.83
N VAL A 131 -9.99 8.83 3.62
CA VAL A 131 -9.04 8.29 2.67
C VAL A 131 -9.29 9.00 1.34
N GLY A 132 -8.68 10.18 1.19
CA GLY A 132 -8.98 11.10 0.10
C GLY A 132 -10.37 11.73 0.28
N LEU A 133 -11.23 11.60 -0.72
CA LEU A 133 -12.64 12.02 -0.65
C LEU A 133 -13.56 10.96 -0.03
N THR A 134 -13.10 9.71 0.12
CA THR A 134 -13.90 8.62 0.69
C THR A 134 -13.71 8.55 2.20
N GLU A 135 -14.79 8.34 2.94
CA GLU A 135 -14.81 8.27 4.40
C GLU A 135 -15.10 6.83 4.85
N MET A 136 -14.26 6.24 5.70
CA MET A 136 -14.40 4.82 6.06
C MET A 136 -14.14 4.56 7.54
N GLN A 137 -14.77 3.50 8.05
CA GLN A 137 -14.52 3.01 9.41
C GLN A 137 -13.56 1.84 9.32
N VAL A 138 -12.55 1.80 10.20
CA VAL A 138 -11.45 0.82 10.11
C VAL A 138 -11.16 0.25 11.48
N LEU A 139 -11.10 -1.07 11.57
CA LEU A 139 -10.61 -1.78 12.74
C LEU A 139 -9.21 -2.31 12.45
N HIS A 140 -8.23 -1.43 12.69
CA HIS A 140 -6.79 -1.69 12.57
C HIS A 140 -6.34 -2.79 13.55
N GLY A 141 -5.29 -3.54 13.18
CA GLY A 141 -4.71 -4.57 14.05
C GLY A 141 -4.07 -4.05 15.35
N GLY A 142 -3.51 -5.01 16.10
CA GLY A 142 -2.81 -4.79 17.37
C GLY A 142 -3.65 -5.05 18.64
N GLY A 143 -4.86 -5.61 18.47
CA GLY A 143 -5.74 -6.12 19.52
C GLY A 143 -5.60 -5.53 20.93
N GLN A 144 -5.13 -6.34 21.89
CA GLN A 144 -5.11 -5.96 23.30
C GLN A 144 -4.20 -4.76 23.61
N ALA A 145 -3.12 -4.53 22.86
CA ALA A 145 -2.18 -3.43 23.13
C ALA A 145 -2.85 -2.04 23.00
N TYR A 146 -3.83 -1.92 22.11
CA TYR A 146 -4.66 -0.73 21.93
C TYR A 146 -6.09 -0.91 22.43
N ASN A 147 -6.38 -1.98 23.18
CA ASN A 147 -7.73 -2.44 23.56
C ASN A 147 -8.73 -2.51 22.37
N ARG A 148 -8.24 -2.71 21.14
CA ARG A 148 -9.05 -2.87 19.93
C ARG A 148 -9.76 -4.22 19.91
N GLY A 149 -10.67 -4.35 18.96
CA GLY A 149 -11.23 -5.64 18.56
C GLY A 149 -12.74 -5.72 18.70
N ILE A 150 -13.21 -6.97 18.69
CA ILE A 150 -14.62 -7.32 18.54
C ILE A 150 -14.98 -8.30 19.64
N SER A 151 -16.08 -8.08 20.33
CA SER A 151 -16.52 -8.92 21.44
C SER A 151 -17.99 -9.27 21.28
N LYS A 152 -18.28 -10.52 20.90
CA LYS A 152 -19.66 -11.05 20.81
C LYS A 152 -20.33 -11.01 22.18
N VAL A 153 -21.54 -10.45 22.22
CA VAL A 153 -22.33 -10.23 23.44
C VAL A 153 -23.43 -11.29 23.51
N PRO A 154 -23.51 -12.10 24.59
CA PRO A 154 -24.60 -13.05 24.77
C PRO A 154 -25.98 -12.38 24.77
N VAL A 155 -26.99 -13.05 24.21
CA VAL A 155 -28.35 -12.51 24.09
C VAL A 155 -29.00 -12.27 25.47
N ASP A 156 -28.60 -13.05 26.47
CA ASP A 156 -29.01 -12.98 27.88
C ASP A 156 -28.12 -12.06 28.75
N PHE A 157 -27.16 -11.35 28.15
CA PHE A 157 -26.17 -10.56 28.88
C PHE A 157 -26.83 -9.45 29.72
N ARG A 158 -26.53 -9.45 31.03
CA ARG A 158 -27.24 -8.63 32.03
C ARG A 158 -26.66 -7.22 32.17
N ASN A 159 -26.69 -6.46 31.08
CA ASN A 159 -26.37 -5.03 31.09
C ASN A 159 -27.60 -4.23 30.61
N GLU A 160 -28.02 -3.23 31.39
CA GLU A 160 -29.27 -2.49 31.17
C GLU A 160 -29.29 -1.75 29.82
N ALA A 161 -28.21 -1.06 29.46
CA ALA A 161 -28.10 -0.35 28.19
C ALA A 161 -28.07 -1.31 26.98
N PHE A 162 -27.45 -2.50 27.13
CA PHE A 162 -27.54 -3.56 26.12
C PHE A 162 -28.98 -4.10 25.98
N GLN A 163 -29.70 -4.33 27.08
CA GLN A 163 -31.08 -4.83 27.01
C GLN A 163 -32.06 -3.80 26.42
N ILE A 164 -31.82 -2.49 26.64
CA ILE A 164 -32.54 -1.41 25.95
C ILE A 164 -32.23 -1.42 24.44
N PHE A 165 -30.95 -1.49 24.06
CA PHE A 165 -30.52 -1.57 22.66
C PHE A 165 -31.09 -2.80 21.94
N LYS A 166 -31.00 -3.98 22.58
CA LYS A 166 -31.56 -5.25 22.10
C LYS A 166 -33.07 -5.12 21.85
N LYS A 167 -33.85 -4.54 22.77
CA LYS A 167 -35.28 -4.29 22.56
C LYS A 167 -35.58 -3.35 21.39
N ARG A 168 -34.74 -2.32 21.14
CA ARG A 168 -34.88 -1.43 19.97
C ARG A 168 -34.72 -2.23 18.67
N VAL A 169 -33.71 -3.11 18.61
CA VAL A 169 -33.46 -4.01 17.48
C VAL A 169 -34.60 -5.00 17.27
N GLU A 170 -35.05 -5.67 18.33
CA GLU A 170 -36.17 -6.62 18.27
C GLU A 170 -37.46 -5.94 17.79
N SER A 171 -37.79 -4.75 18.32
CA SER A 171 -39.00 -4.01 17.91
C SER A 171 -39.00 -3.52 16.46
N VAL A 172 -37.83 -3.32 15.84
CA VAL A 172 -37.74 -3.01 14.41
C VAL A 172 -37.88 -4.29 13.58
N LEU A 173 -37.26 -5.39 14.00
CA LEU A 173 -37.36 -6.68 13.31
C LEU A 173 -38.75 -7.33 13.44
N GLU A 174 -39.54 -6.98 14.45
CA GLU A 174 -40.97 -7.37 14.56
C GLU A 174 -41.87 -6.67 13.53
N ALA A 175 -41.45 -5.50 13.00
CA ALA A 175 -42.22 -4.75 12.00
C ALA A 175 -41.97 -5.22 10.55
N VAL A 176 -40.89 -5.94 10.30
CA VAL A 176 -40.48 -6.36 8.95
C VAL A 176 -41.28 -7.57 8.46
N THR A 177 -41.90 -7.42 7.29
CA THR A 177 -42.67 -8.46 6.59
C THR A 177 -42.12 -8.68 5.17
N ASP A 178 -42.40 -9.84 4.57
CA ASP A 178 -41.98 -10.20 3.20
C ASP A 178 -40.46 -10.08 2.97
N CYS A 179 -39.69 -10.75 3.84
CA CYS A 179 -38.23 -10.84 3.76
C CYS A 179 -37.71 -12.05 2.95
N ASP A 180 -38.57 -13.02 2.62
CA ASP A 180 -38.15 -14.36 2.17
C ASP A 180 -37.45 -14.35 0.78
N ASN A 181 -37.66 -13.28 0.00
CA ASN A 181 -37.03 -13.07 -1.31
C ASN A 181 -35.88 -12.04 -1.29
N PHE A 182 -35.37 -11.66 -0.10
CA PHE A 182 -34.34 -10.63 0.03
C PHE A 182 -32.99 -11.04 -0.58
N ILE A 183 -32.52 -10.28 -1.57
CA ILE A 183 -31.20 -10.42 -2.20
C ILE A 183 -30.59 -9.02 -2.39
N GLU A 184 -29.66 -8.64 -1.51
CA GLU A 184 -28.97 -7.33 -1.57
C GLU A 184 -27.95 -7.24 -2.71
N PHE A 185 -27.19 -8.32 -2.94
CA PHE A 185 -26.12 -8.38 -3.95
C PHE A 185 -26.12 -9.75 -4.65
N GLN A 186 -25.80 -9.79 -5.95
CA GLN A 186 -25.75 -11.06 -6.69
C GLN A 186 -24.41 -11.78 -6.46
N GLN A 187 -24.43 -12.87 -5.69
CA GLN A 187 -23.37 -13.86 -5.77
C GLN A 187 -23.39 -14.52 -7.15
N LYS A 188 -22.38 -14.21 -7.98
CA LYS A 188 -22.12 -14.99 -9.20
C LYS A 188 -21.75 -16.41 -8.79
N GLU A 189 -22.56 -17.37 -9.21
CA GLU A 189 -22.25 -18.79 -9.03
C GLU A 189 -20.91 -19.10 -9.68
N ASN A 190 -19.93 -19.54 -8.88
CA ASN A 190 -18.74 -20.16 -9.43
C ASN A 190 -19.19 -21.45 -10.11
N VAL A 191 -18.88 -21.61 -11.41
CA VAL A 191 -19.18 -22.83 -12.15
C VAL A 191 -18.44 -23.99 -11.49
N VAL A 192 -19.16 -24.77 -10.69
CA VAL A 192 -18.65 -25.99 -10.08
C VAL A 192 -18.42 -27.00 -11.20
N GLN A 193 -17.17 -27.16 -11.62
CA GLN A 193 -16.79 -28.33 -12.39
C GLN A 193 -17.06 -29.56 -11.53
N SER A 194 -17.96 -30.39 -12.02
CA SER A 194 -18.46 -31.57 -11.33
C SER A 194 -17.43 -32.70 -11.38
N GLU A 195 -16.74 -32.97 -10.27
CA GLU A 195 -16.11 -34.28 -10.05
C GLU A 195 -16.74 -34.98 -8.85
N THR A 196 -16.87 -36.31 -8.99
CA THR A 196 -17.79 -37.12 -8.18
C THR A 196 -17.06 -37.75 -6.99
N SER A 197 -17.75 -37.76 -5.85
CA SER A 197 -17.31 -38.29 -4.55
C SER A 197 -16.39 -39.52 -4.55
N THR A 198 -15.30 -39.49 -3.78
CA THR A 198 -14.96 -40.63 -2.88
C THR A 198 -14.21 -40.23 -1.60
N GLN A 199 -14.92 -40.35 -0.49
CA GLN A 199 -14.51 -40.70 0.89
C GLN A 199 -13.07 -40.53 1.41
N THR A 200 -12.98 -39.76 2.50
CA THR A 200 -12.21 -40.01 3.74
C THR A 200 -10.67 -40.24 3.71
N SER A 201 -9.94 -39.31 4.33
CA SER A 201 -9.48 -39.51 5.74
C SER A 201 -8.96 -38.19 6.34
N SER A 202 -8.83 -38.12 7.66
CA SER A 202 -8.61 -36.88 8.42
C SER A 202 -7.18 -36.75 8.98
N SER A 203 -6.54 -35.59 8.76
CA SER A 203 -5.35 -35.18 9.54
C SER A 203 -5.23 -33.66 9.63
N ASN A 204 -5.12 -33.16 10.87
CA ASN A 204 -5.15 -31.75 11.26
C ASN A 204 -4.14 -30.83 10.55
N THR A 205 -4.62 -29.75 9.91
CA THR A 205 -3.85 -28.50 9.73
C THR A 205 -4.75 -27.26 9.85
N SER A 206 -4.81 -26.65 11.03
CA SER A 206 -5.35 -25.30 11.22
C SER A 206 -4.25 -24.27 10.94
N GLY A 207 -4.34 -23.52 9.84
CA GLY A 207 -3.36 -22.47 9.52
C GLY A 207 -3.24 -22.06 8.05
N ASP A 208 -4.33 -22.06 7.28
CA ASP A 208 -4.30 -21.89 5.81
C ASP A 208 -5.39 -20.92 5.28
N ALA A 209 -5.93 -20.05 6.15
CA ALA A 209 -7.03 -19.12 5.84
C ALA A 209 -6.59 -17.65 5.66
N ASP A 210 -5.59 -17.17 6.42
CA ASP A 210 -5.16 -15.75 6.49
C ASP A 210 -4.37 -15.22 5.27
N LEU A 211 -4.40 -15.93 4.13
CA LEU A 211 -3.45 -15.71 3.03
C LEU A 211 -4.09 -15.02 1.81
N LYS A 212 -4.47 -13.74 2.00
CA LYS A 212 -4.82 -12.80 0.91
C LYS A 212 -4.10 -11.45 1.09
N HIS A 213 -3.66 -10.88 -0.04
CA HIS A 213 -2.96 -9.58 -0.19
C HIS A 213 -1.43 -9.59 -0.01
N CYS A 214 -0.76 -10.42 -0.80
CA CYS A 214 -0.26 -9.92 -2.09
C CYS A 214 -1.07 -10.62 -3.20
N GLN A 215 -1.30 -10.02 -4.38
CA GLN A 215 -2.07 -10.69 -5.44
C GLN A 215 -1.22 -11.75 -6.15
N GLN A 216 -1.79 -12.93 -6.32
CA GLN A 216 -1.07 -14.16 -6.63
C GLN A 216 -0.56 -14.16 -8.08
N ILE A 217 0.70 -13.79 -8.30
CA ILE A 217 1.30 -13.86 -9.64
C ILE A 217 1.61 -15.33 -9.96
N LYS A 218 0.86 -15.89 -10.90
CA LYS A 218 1.12 -17.18 -11.53
C LYS A 218 1.19 -17.01 -13.04
N ILE A 219 2.23 -17.57 -13.65
CA ILE A 219 2.39 -17.60 -15.12
C ILE A 219 2.23 -19.06 -15.53
N GLY A 220 0.98 -19.43 -15.84
CA GLY A 220 0.55 -20.82 -15.94
C GLY A 220 0.65 -21.56 -14.61
N GLU A 221 0.93 -22.86 -14.66
CA GLU A 221 1.00 -23.72 -13.47
C GLU A 221 2.39 -23.73 -12.81
N ASP A 222 3.44 -23.77 -13.64
CA ASP A 222 4.83 -24.01 -13.21
C ASP A 222 5.51 -22.80 -12.55
N ILE A 223 5.15 -21.57 -12.93
CA ILE A 223 5.85 -20.35 -12.49
C ILE A 223 4.97 -19.55 -11.53
N SER A 224 5.54 -19.14 -10.40
CA SER A 224 4.92 -18.21 -9.46
C SER A 224 5.91 -17.14 -9.01
N VAL A 225 5.44 -15.90 -8.87
CA VAL A 225 6.21 -14.77 -8.32
C VAL A 225 5.53 -14.31 -7.03
N ASP A 226 6.30 -14.04 -5.98
CA ASP A 226 5.83 -13.50 -4.69
C ASP A 226 4.67 -14.31 -4.04
N TYR A 227 4.64 -15.62 -4.28
CA TYR A 227 3.52 -16.50 -3.91
C TYR A 227 3.98 -17.84 -3.30
N PHE A 228 4.39 -17.80 -2.04
CA PHE A 228 5.07 -18.89 -1.34
C PHE A 228 4.14 -19.79 -0.50
N LEU A 229 2.95 -20.10 -1.03
CA LEU A 229 2.08 -21.09 -0.38
C LEU A 229 2.58 -22.50 -0.64
N LYS A 230 2.63 -23.33 0.42
CA LYS A 230 3.10 -24.72 0.33
C LYS A 230 2.22 -25.59 -0.58
N LYS A 231 0.97 -25.18 -0.81
CA LYS A 231 0.03 -25.77 -1.78
C LYS A 231 0.14 -25.21 -3.22
N SER A 232 1.05 -24.27 -3.51
CA SER A 232 1.04 -23.55 -4.80
C SER A 232 1.29 -24.44 -6.03
N GLY A 233 1.91 -25.61 -5.86
CA GLY A 233 2.24 -26.56 -6.95
C GLY A 233 3.41 -26.14 -7.84
N SER A 234 3.61 -24.83 -8.04
CA SER A 234 4.59 -24.24 -8.95
C SER A 234 6.03 -24.73 -8.73
N ARG A 235 6.68 -25.11 -9.83
CA ARG A 235 8.04 -25.65 -9.91
C ARG A 235 9.09 -24.55 -9.69
N TYR A 236 8.84 -23.39 -10.29
CA TYR A 236 9.71 -22.22 -10.27
C TYR A 236 9.08 -21.12 -9.43
N ASN A 237 9.77 -20.70 -8.37
CA ASN A 237 9.24 -19.78 -7.37
C ASN A 237 10.18 -18.57 -7.28
N PHE A 238 9.73 -17.40 -7.73
CA PHE A 238 10.54 -16.18 -7.81
C PHE A 238 10.16 -15.20 -6.71
N LEU A 239 11.14 -14.55 -6.09
CA LEU A 239 10.93 -13.49 -5.08
C LEU A 239 11.51 -12.18 -5.61
N THR A 240 10.67 -11.16 -5.76
CA THR A 240 11.10 -9.83 -6.25
C THR A 240 11.97 -9.11 -5.23
N HIS A 241 11.60 -9.14 -3.95
CA HIS A 241 12.30 -8.46 -2.87
C HIS A 241 11.89 -8.97 -1.47
N ALA A 242 12.60 -8.54 -0.43
CA ALA A 242 12.50 -9.10 0.92
C ALA A 242 11.51 -8.40 1.89
N HIS A 243 10.42 -7.82 1.39
CA HIS A 243 9.31 -7.29 2.22
C HIS A 243 8.28 -8.37 2.61
N SER A 244 7.65 -8.18 3.77
CA SER A 244 6.84 -9.18 4.51
C SER A 244 5.56 -9.64 3.81
N ASP A 245 5.17 -8.99 2.75
CA ASP A 245 4.02 -9.25 1.88
C ASP A 245 4.39 -10.26 0.79
N HIS A 246 5.62 -10.17 0.27
CA HIS A 246 6.07 -10.85 -0.94
C HIS A 246 6.64 -12.25 -0.66
N TYR A 247 7.23 -12.48 0.52
CA TYR A 247 7.72 -13.82 0.93
C TYR A 247 6.76 -14.61 1.85
N ARG A 248 5.48 -14.20 2.01
CA ARG A 248 4.54 -14.86 2.94
C ARG A 248 4.44 -16.38 2.67
N GLY A 249 4.98 -17.17 3.61
CA GLY A 249 5.02 -18.64 3.54
C GLY A 249 6.43 -19.25 3.47
N LEU A 250 7.47 -18.44 3.19
CA LEU A 250 8.88 -18.85 3.31
C LEU A 250 9.29 -18.95 4.79
N ASP A 251 9.52 -20.18 5.24
CA ASP A 251 10.07 -20.57 6.55
C ASP A 251 11.06 -21.74 6.36
N LYS A 252 11.69 -22.24 7.43
CA LYS A 252 12.54 -23.46 7.39
C LYS A 252 11.85 -24.73 6.84
N LYS A 253 10.52 -24.73 6.67
CA LYS A 253 9.73 -25.86 6.15
C LYS A 253 9.44 -25.70 4.65
N TRP A 254 9.94 -24.65 4.02
CA TRP A 254 9.91 -24.49 2.56
C TRP A 254 11.08 -25.27 1.93
N THR A 255 10.79 -26.03 0.87
CA THR A 255 11.70 -27.05 0.31
C THR A 255 11.92 -26.92 -1.21
N ARG A 256 11.27 -25.96 -1.88
CA ARG A 256 11.38 -25.74 -3.33
C ARG A 256 12.35 -24.60 -3.64
N SER A 257 13.06 -24.68 -4.75
CA SER A 257 13.99 -23.63 -5.19
C SER A 257 13.28 -22.26 -5.31
N VAL A 258 13.82 -21.29 -4.57
CA VAL A 258 13.51 -19.86 -4.66
C VAL A 258 14.57 -19.19 -5.52
N TYR A 259 14.15 -18.33 -6.44
CA TYR A 259 15.00 -17.55 -7.34
C TYR A 259 14.83 -16.06 -7.07
N CYS A 260 15.94 -15.32 -6.94
CA CYS A 260 15.95 -13.92 -6.52
C CYS A 260 17.29 -13.23 -6.88
N SER A 261 17.42 -11.95 -6.59
CA SER A 261 18.69 -11.22 -6.65
C SER A 261 19.74 -11.75 -5.64
N PRO A 262 21.04 -11.43 -5.82
CA PRO A 262 22.11 -11.76 -4.87
C PRO A 262 21.86 -11.18 -3.47
N GLU A 263 21.40 -9.93 -3.37
CA GLU A 263 21.12 -9.24 -2.12
C GLU A 263 19.95 -9.90 -1.38
N THR A 264 18.86 -10.23 -2.08
CA THR A 264 17.74 -10.98 -1.49
C THR A 264 18.19 -12.36 -1.04
N ALA A 265 19.12 -13.01 -1.75
CA ALA A 265 19.74 -14.27 -1.33
C ALA A 265 20.63 -14.12 -0.07
N LYS A 266 21.29 -12.98 0.17
CA LYS A 266 21.98 -12.70 1.45
C LYS A 266 20.98 -12.63 2.63
N LEU A 267 19.80 -12.05 2.40
CA LEU A 267 18.77 -11.83 3.44
C LEU A 267 17.93 -13.08 3.75
N LEU A 268 17.58 -13.87 2.74
CA LEU A 268 16.66 -15.01 2.89
C LEU A 268 17.02 -16.01 4.00
N PRO A 269 18.30 -16.39 4.24
CA PRO A 269 18.65 -17.26 5.36
C PRO A 269 18.18 -16.72 6.71
N HIS A 270 18.42 -15.42 6.99
CA HIS A 270 17.98 -14.77 8.22
C HIS A 270 16.44 -14.71 8.30
N ILE A 271 15.78 -14.34 7.20
CA ILE A 271 14.32 -14.20 7.11
C ILE A 271 13.60 -15.54 7.36
N MET A 272 14.13 -16.63 6.81
CA MET A 272 13.59 -17.99 7.01
C MET A 272 14.02 -18.59 8.37
N GLY A 273 14.84 -17.88 9.16
CA GLY A 273 15.30 -18.27 10.50
C GLY A 273 16.51 -19.21 10.53
N TYR A 274 17.19 -19.44 9.40
CA TYR A 274 18.43 -20.21 9.34
C TYR A 274 19.57 -19.50 10.10
N THR A 275 20.55 -20.27 10.54
CA THR A 275 21.71 -19.79 11.33
C THR A 275 23.00 -20.34 10.73
N ALA A 276 24.17 -19.85 11.18
CA ALA A 276 25.45 -20.36 10.70
C ALA A 276 25.62 -21.88 10.91
N ASP A 277 25.14 -22.40 12.06
CA ASP A 277 25.19 -23.83 12.40
C ASP A 277 24.07 -24.66 11.72
N SER A 278 23.10 -24.00 11.10
CA SER A 278 21.94 -24.59 10.42
C SER A 278 21.66 -23.80 9.14
N PRO A 279 22.55 -23.87 8.13
CA PRO A 279 22.36 -23.16 6.86
C PRO A 279 21.18 -23.72 6.05
N PRO A 280 20.65 -22.97 5.06
CA PRO A 280 19.68 -23.50 4.11
C PRO A 280 20.29 -24.66 3.28
N PRO A 281 19.48 -25.67 2.89
CA PRO A 281 19.88 -26.69 1.92
C PRO A 281 20.39 -26.09 0.59
N ALA A 282 21.41 -26.73 0.00
CA ALA A 282 21.93 -26.34 -1.31
C ALA A 282 20.82 -26.39 -2.39
N GLY A 283 20.77 -25.35 -3.24
CA GLY A 283 19.73 -25.21 -4.27
C GLY A 283 18.35 -24.73 -3.76
N LEU A 284 18.18 -24.50 -2.45
CA LEU A 284 16.94 -23.90 -1.91
C LEU A 284 16.82 -22.41 -2.27
N ILE A 285 17.93 -21.67 -2.21
CA ILE A 285 18.02 -20.25 -2.55
C ILE A 285 19.01 -20.14 -3.72
N ASN A 286 18.58 -19.47 -4.80
CA ASN A 286 19.30 -19.43 -6.06
C ASN A 286 19.42 -17.96 -6.50
N PRO A 287 20.53 -17.29 -6.20
CA PRO A 287 20.77 -15.93 -6.70
C PRO A 287 20.92 -15.97 -8.23
N LEU A 288 20.31 -14.99 -8.90
CA LEU A 288 20.40 -14.76 -10.33
C LEU A 288 20.94 -13.34 -10.56
N GLU A 289 21.92 -13.20 -11.46
CA GLU A 289 22.53 -11.90 -11.80
C GLU A 289 21.54 -10.99 -12.56
N GLU A 290 21.55 -9.70 -12.28
CA GLU A 290 20.77 -8.71 -13.04
C GLU A 290 21.30 -8.52 -14.47
N ASN A 291 20.41 -8.12 -15.39
CA ASN A 291 20.68 -7.84 -16.80
C ASN A 291 21.26 -9.01 -17.60
N VAL A 292 21.17 -10.25 -17.07
CA VAL A 292 21.58 -11.49 -17.73
C VAL A 292 20.35 -12.41 -17.91
N PRO A 293 20.10 -12.97 -19.11
CA PRO A 293 19.04 -13.96 -19.31
C PRO A 293 19.41 -15.34 -18.76
N HIS A 294 18.69 -15.80 -17.73
CA HIS A 294 18.86 -17.11 -17.11
C HIS A 294 17.87 -18.11 -17.70
N LYS A 295 18.36 -19.27 -18.17
CA LYS A 295 17.56 -20.25 -18.93
C LYS A 295 17.03 -21.40 -18.07
N PHE A 296 15.79 -21.77 -18.35
CA PHE A 296 15.04 -22.88 -17.73
C PHE A 296 14.49 -23.82 -18.83
N ASP A 297 13.81 -24.92 -18.44
CA ASP A 297 13.32 -25.97 -19.36
C ASP A 297 12.62 -25.45 -20.64
N SER A 298 11.82 -24.40 -20.50
CA SER A 298 10.89 -23.92 -21.55
C SER A 298 10.73 -22.40 -21.60
N PHE A 299 11.57 -21.66 -20.88
CA PHE A 299 11.55 -20.20 -20.78
C PHE A 299 12.92 -19.67 -20.35
N GLN A 300 13.12 -18.35 -20.43
CA GLN A 300 14.20 -17.64 -19.77
C GLN A 300 13.64 -16.51 -18.92
N VAL A 301 14.43 -16.04 -17.94
CA VAL A 301 14.11 -14.85 -17.15
C VAL A 301 15.32 -13.93 -17.06
N THR A 302 15.10 -12.64 -17.25
CA THR A 302 16.10 -11.59 -17.00
C THR A 302 15.66 -10.76 -15.81
N LEU A 303 16.56 -10.58 -14.83
CA LEU A 303 16.32 -9.73 -13.67
C LEU A 303 16.71 -8.29 -14.01
N VAL A 304 15.94 -7.32 -13.54
CA VAL A 304 16.22 -5.88 -13.71
C VAL A 304 16.01 -5.19 -12.38
N ASN A 305 16.92 -4.32 -11.95
CA ASN A 305 16.75 -3.58 -10.70
C ASN A 305 15.40 -2.84 -10.67
N ALA A 306 14.55 -3.10 -9.66
CA ALA A 306 13.26 -2.44 -9.52
C ALA A 306 13.38 -1.02 -8.94
N ASN A 307 14.59 -0.60 -8.54
CA ASN A 307 14.83 0.70 -7.94
C ASN A 307 13.94 0.95 -6.70
N HIS A 308 13.60 -0.08 -5.92
CA HIS A 308 12.70 0.01 -4.76
C HIS A 308 13.45 -0.05 -3.42
N CYS A 309 13.99 -1.22 -3.08
CA CYS A 309 14.85 -1.44 -1.91
C CYS A 309 16.07 -2.27 -2.33
N PRO A 310 17.11 -2.40 -1.48
CA PRO A 310 18.25 -3.26 -1.79
C PRO A 310 17.81 -4.68 -2.17
N GLY A 311 18.25 -5.14 -3.34
CA GLY A 311 17.87 -6.44 -3.90
C GLY A 311 16.49 -6.53 -4.53
N ALA A 312 15.73 -5.44 -4.67
CA ALA A 312 14.46 -5.49 -5.36
C ALA A 312 14.61 -5.57 -6.88
N VAL A 313 13.98 -6.56 -7.51
CA VAL A 313 14.06 -6.80 -8.96
C VAL A 313 12.70 -7.00 -9.62
N MET A 314 12.59 -6.47 -10.84
CA MET A 314 11.61 -6.89 -11.83
C MET A 314 12.09 -8.20 -12.48
N PHE A 315 11.14 -9.00 -12.97
CA PHE A 315 11.41 -10.17 -13.79
C PHE A 315 10.82 -9.98 -15.19
N VAL A 316 11.65 -10.12 -16.23
CA VAL A 316 11.22 -10.24 -17.63
C VAL A 316 11.29 -11.72 -18.02
N PHE A 317 10.14 -12.35 -18.21
CA PHE A 317 10.01 -13.75 -18.65
C PHE A 317 9.77 -13.83 -20.16
N GLU A 318 10.50 -14.70 -20.84
CA GLU A 318 10.44 -14.90 -22.29
C GLU A 318 10.52 -16.39 -22.67
N GLY A 319 10.15 -16.72 -23.91
CA GLY A 319 10.25 -18.07 -24.47
C GLY A 319 8.90 -18.67 -24.85
N SER A 320 8.92 -19.80 -25.56
CA SER A 320 7.72 -20.35 -26.21
C SER A 320 6.57 -20.65 -25.26
N LYS A 321 6.84 -21.12 -24.03
CA LYS A 321 5.80 -21.36 -23.03
C LYS A 321 5.19 -20.05 -22.48
N ILE A 322 5.97 -18.97 -22.40
CA ILE A 322 5.48 -17.66 -21.97
C ILE A 322 4.61 -17.04 -23.07
N GLU A 323 5.05 -17.13 -24.32
CA GLU A 323 4.28 -16.74 -25.52
C GLU A 323 2.95 -17.50 -25.60
N GLU A 324 2.95 -18.82 -25.33
CA GLU A 324 1.73 -19.66 -25.30
C GLU A 324 0.74 -19.21 -24.21
N ILE A 325 1.23 -18.87 -23.02
CA ILE A 325 0.41 -18.50 -21.85
C ILE A 325 -0.12 -17.05 -21.95
N ALA A 326 0.70 -16.11 -22.43
CA ALA A 326 0.44 -14.67 -22.34
C ALA A 326 0.27 -13.97 -23.71
N GLY A 327 0.62 -14.63 -24.82
CA GLY A 327 0.70 -14.01 -26.15
C GLY A 327 1.79 -12.94 -26.24
N GLY A 328 2.91 -13.12 -25.53
CA GLY A 328 4.07 -12.23 -25.54
C GLY A 328 4.97 -12.54 -24.35
N ALA A 329 6.00 -11.73 -24.14
CA ALA A 329 6.79 -11.77 -22.90
C ALA A 329 5.93 -11.37 -21.68
N VAL A 330 6.36 -11.72 -20.46
CA VAL A 330 5.70 -11.26 -19.23
C VAL A 330 6.66 -10.43 -18.40
N LEU A 331 6.26 -9.21 -18.05
CA LEU A 331 6.97 -8.36 -17.09
C LEU A 331 6.27 -8.46 -15.74
N CYS A 332 7.01 -8.77 -14.69
CA CYS A 332 6.56 -8.60 -13.30
C CYS A 332 7.44 -7.54 -12.64
N THR A 333 6.89 -6.36 -12.33
CA THR A 333 7.70 -5.26 -11.78
C THR A 333 8.16 -5.47 -10.34
N GLY A 334 7.51 -6.39 -9.61
CA GLY A 334 7.52 -6.31 -8.14
C GLY A 334 6.97 -4.96 -7.69
N ASP A 335 7.47 -4.46 -6.56
CA ASP A 335 7.33 -3.05 -6.16
C ASP A 335 8.49 -2.25 -6.78
N PHE A 336 8.21 -1.08 -7.39
CA PHE A 336 9.22 -0.36 -8.20
C PHE A 336 9.06 1.17 -8.24
N ARG A 337 10.17 1.88 -8.46
CA ARG A 337 10.25 3.34 -8.64
C ARG A 337 10.78 3.71 -10.03
N ALA A 338 9.90 4.11 -10.93
CA ALA A 338 10.25 4.73 -12.21
C ALA A 338 10.54 6.23 -12.06
N ASP A 339 11.50 6.59 -11.20
CA ASP A 339 12.00 7.97 -11.10
C ASP A 339 12.72 8.41 -12.39
N LYS A 340 13.14 9.68 -12.45
CA LYS A 340 13.76 10.24 -13.66
C LYS A 340 15.00 9.47 -14.12
N MET A 341 15.81 8.90 -13.21
CA MET A 341 17.03 8.19 -13.60
C MET A 341 16.71 6.76 -14.07
N PHE A 342 15.73 6.11 -13.45
CA PHE A 342 15.21 4.85 -13.98
C PHE A 342 14.61 5.03 -15.38
N LEU A 343 13.77 6.04 -15.59
CA LEU A 343 13.17 6.33 -16.90
C LEU A 343 14.21 6.72 -17.97
N GLU A 344 15.28 7.41 -17.60
CA GLU A 344 16.39 7.72 -18.53
C GLU A 344 17.05 6.43 -19.05
N SER A 345 17.18 5.40 -18.20
CA SER A 345 17.85 4.15 -18.55
C SER A 345 17.15 3.31 -19.64
N LEU A 346 15.87 3.56 -19.91
CA LEU A 346 15.06 2.91 -20.95
C LEU A 346 15.25 3.51 -22.35
N LYS A 347 15.85 4.70 -22.47
CA LYS A 347 15.99 5.40 -23.75
C LYS A 347 17.04 4.75 -24.68
N PRO A 348 16.94 4.96 -26.01
CA PRO A 348 17.92 4.49 -26.98
C PRO A 348 19.38 4.77 -26.57
N GLY A 349 20.19 3.71 -26.54
CA GLY A 349 21.60 3.75 -26.15
C GLY A 349 21.89 3.52 -24.65
N ASN A 350 20.88 3.50 -23.78
CA ASN A 350 21.05 3.26 -22.34
C ASN A 350 20.80 1.79 -21.93
N GLN A 351 21.22 1.44 -20.70
CA GLN A 351 21.34 0.06 -20.21
C GLN A 351 20.08 -0.81 -20.31
N LEU A 352 18.88 -0.23 -20.10
CA LEU A 352 17.62 -0.96 -20.09
C LEU A 352 16.82 -0.80 -21.39
N HIS A 353 17.40 -0.19 -22.43
CA HIS A 353 16.71 0.05 -23.70
C HIS A 353 16.14 -1.22 -24.35
N TRP A 354 16.85 -2.35 -24.23
CA TRP A 354 16.42 -3.65 -24.72
C TRP A 354 15.03 -4.07 -24.22
N MET A 355 14.60 -3.61 -23.03
CA MET A 355 13.25 -3.88 -22.52
C MET A 355 12.15 -3.23 -23.37
N THR A 356 12.45 -2.10 -24.02
CA THR A 356 11.48 -1.33 -24.84
C THR A 356 11.25 -1.97 -26.21
N GLU A 357 12.19 -2.80 -26.67
CA GLU A 357 12.08 -3.59 -27.91
C GLU A 357 11.18 -4.83 -27.72
N ILE A 358 10.94 -5.25 -26.47
CA ILE A 358 10.14 -6.43 -26.13
C ILE A 358 8.63 -6.12 -26.25
N LYS A 359 7.90 -7.07 -26.84
CA LYS A 359 6.43 -7.07 -26.90
C LYS A 359 5.88 -7.92 -25.75
N PHE A 360 5.26 -7.27 -24.78
CA PHE A 360 4.70 -7.94 -23.62
C PHE A 360 3.28 -8.44 -23.90
N GLY A 361 2.99 -9.68 -23.49
CA GLY A 361 1.62 -10.16 -23.35
C GLY A 361 0.99 -9.51 -22.13
N ILE A 362 1.61 -9.69 -20.95
CA ILE A 362 1.10 -9.23 -19.67
C ILE A 362 2.18 -8.43 -18.92
N ILE A 363 1.80 -7.27 -18.37
CA ILE A 363 2.58 -6.56 -17.35
C ILE A 363 1.87 -6.69 -16.00
N TYR A 364 2.51 -7.34 -15.03
CA TYR A 364 2.13 -7.34 -13.62
C TYR A 364 2.80 -6.14 -12.93
N LEU A 365 2.00 -5.23 -12.37
CA LEU A 365 2.40 -3.83 -12.12
C LEU A 365 2.17 -3.41 -10.64
N ASP A 366 3.18 -2.79 -10.01
CA ASP A 366 3.01 -2.01 -8.77
C ASP A 366 2.05 -0.85 -9.04
N ASN A 367 0.99 -0.77 -8.24
CA ASN A 367 0.04 0.33 -8.30
C ASN A 367 -0.27 0.95 -6.94
N THR A 368 0.65 0.81 -5.99
CA THR A 368 0.58 1.32 -4.61
C THR A 368 0.07 2.77 -4.53
N TYR A 369 0.50 3.63 -5.46
CA TYR A 369 0.16 5.06 -5.48
C TYR A 369 -0.48 5.57 -6.78
N PHE A 370 -0.96 4.70 -7.67
CA PHE A 370 -1.53 5.15 -8.96
C PHE A 370 -2.82 5.98 -8.82
N SER A 371 -3.55 5.79 -7.71
CA SER A 371 -4.75 6.55 -7.35
C SER A 371 -4.44 7.94 -6.76
N LEU A 372 -3.17 8.23 -6.46
CA LEU A 372 -2.74 9.52 -5.91
C LEU A 372 -2.21 10.39 -7.06
N ASP A 373 -3.08 11.27 -7.58
CA ASP A 373 -2.79 12.14 -8.72
C ASP A 373 -2.00 13.39 -8.29
N MET A 374 -0.76 13.18 -7.85
CA MET A 374 0.22 14.23 -7.61
C MET A 374 1.62 13.77 -8.08
N PRO A 375 2.48 14.68 -8.57
CA PRO A 375 3.89 14.36 -8.76
C PRO A 375 4.54 14.11 -7.40
N PHE A 376 5.46 13.15 -7.36
CA PHE A 376 6.29 12.90 -6.19
C PHE A 376 7.62 13.65 -6.38
N PRO A 377 8.23 14.19 -5.31
CA PRO A 377 9.56 14.78 -5.40
C PRO A 377 10.61 13.72 -5.73
N GLU A 378 11.74 14.15 -6.26
CA GLU A 378 12.88 13.25 -6.44
C GLU A 378 13.46 12.83 -5.07
N ARG A 379 14.04 11.63 -4.98
CA ARG A 379 14.59 11.12 -3.71
C ARG A 379 15.63 12.06 -3.10
N CYS A 380 16.45 12.69 -3.94
CA CYS A 380 17.45 13.67 -3.53
C CYS A 380 16.87 15.04 -3.13
N GLU A 381 15.58 15.29 -3.34
CA GLU A 381 14.86 16.45 -2.81
C GLU A 381 14.26 16.12 -1.45
N ALA A 382 13.65 14.94 -1.32
CA ALA A 382 13.19 14.40 -0.04
C ALA A 382 14.34 14.24 0.98
N GLU A 383 15.53 13.83 0.54
CA GLU A 383 16.76 13.83 1.35
C GLU A 383 17.12 15.23 1.88
N LYS A 384 17.06 16.26 1.02
CA LYS A 384 17.33 17.67 1.42
C LYS A 384 16.28 18.19 2.41
N ILE A 385 15.04 17.71 2.33
CA ILE A 385 13.98 18.02 3.30
C ILE A 385 14.27 17.32 4.64
N LEU A 386 14.70 16.05 4.61
CA LEU A 386 15.09 15.28 5.81
C LEU A 386 16.31 15.89 6.51
N LEU A 387 17.35 16.26 5.77
CA LEU A 387 18.53 16.92 6.33
C LEU A 387 18.13 18.22 7.05
N LYS A 388 17.38 19.10 6.39
CA LYS A 388 16.89 20.35 6.98
C LYS A 388 16.00 20.13 8.21
N ALA A 389 15.14 19.10 8.19
CA ALA A 389 14.31 18.75 9.34
C ALA A 389 15.13 18.29 10.54
N ILE A 390 16.27 17.62 10.33
CA ILE A 390 17.19 17.21 11.38
C ILE A 390 18.06 18.40 11.85
N GLU A 391 18.51 19.26 10.95
CA GLU A 391 19.28 20.47 11.29
C GLU A 391 18.45 21.50 12.08
N ALA A 392 17.14 21.58 11.82
CA ALA A 392 16.22 22.46 12.54
C ALA A 392 15.99 22.09 14.02
N HIS A 393 16.32 20.86 14.43
CA HIS A 393 16.09 20.32 15.78
C HIS A 393 17.43 19.92 16.43
N PRO A 394 18.30 20.89 16.77
CA PRO A 394 19.67 20.62 17.21
C PRO A 394 19.76 20.05 18.63
N HIS A 395 18.68 20.06 19.43
CA HIS A 395 18.72 19.70 20.85
C HIS A 395 17.65 18.65 21.25
N GLU A 396 16.82 18.22 20.31
CA GLU A 396 15.87 17.13 20.44
C GLU A 396 16.43 15.81 19.87
N ASN A 397 16.01 14.68 20.45
CA ASN A 397 16.29 13.37 19.87
C ASN A 397 15.47 13.17 18.59
N ILE A 398 16.11 12.72 17.50
CA ILE A 398 15.41 12.47 16.24
C ILE A 398 14.97 11.00 16.18
N VAL A 399 13.70 10.77 15.88
CA VAL A 399 13.09 9.43 15.79
C VAL A 399 12.51 9.20 14.40
N ILE A 400 13.08 8.25 13.66
CA ILE A 400 12.71 7.95 12.27
C ILE A 400 12.06 6.55 12.22
N PRO A 401 10.73 6.43 12.08
CA PRO A 401 10.06 5.13 12.11
C PRO A 401 10.11 4.45 10.73
N LEU A 402 10.88 3.36 10.60
CA LEU A 402 11.05 2.61 9.35
C LEU A 402 10.68 1.12 9.49
N HIS A 403 10.36 0.51 8.35
CA HIS A 403 10.32 -0.93 8.18
C HIS A 403 11.76 -1.52 8.27
N ARG A 404 11.87 -2.85 8.26
CA ARG A 404 13.16 -3.54 8.47
C ARG A 404 14.14 -3.46 7.29
N LEU A 405 13.62 -3.16 6.11
CA LEU A 405 14.33 -3.02 4.83
C LEU A 405 13.71 -1.83 4.07
N GLY A 406 14.48 -1.25 3.15
CA GLY A 406 14.15 -0.02 2.42
C GLY A 406 14.77 1.21 3.09
N ARG A 407 15.18 2.17 2.27
CA ARG A 407 15.79 3.46 2.68
C ARG A 407 17.16 3.35 3.39
N GLU A 408 17.88 2.23 3.24
CA GLU A 408 19.23 2.03 3.79
C GLU A 408 20.22 3.08 3.30
N GLU A 409 20.26 3.32 1.98
CA GLU A 409 21.13 4.32 1.35
C GLU A 409 20.84 5.73 1.87
N LEU A 410 19.56 6.12 1.98
CA LEU A 410 19.15 7.42 2.54
C LEU A 410 19.66 7.61 3.98
N ILE A 411 19.48 6.60 4.84
CA ILE A 411 19.93 6.68 6.24
C ILE A 411 21.46 6.72 6.33
N GLN A 412 22.15 5.97 5.48
CA GLN A 412 23.62 6.04 5.37
C GLN A 412 24.09 7.42 4.85
N ALA A 413 23.43 7.99 3.84
CA ALA A 413 23.75 9.30 3.28
C ALA A 413 23.58 10.41 4.33
N ILE A 414 22.45 10.45 5.04
CA ILE A 414 22.20 11.45 6.10
C ILE A 414 23.22 11.31 7.24
N SER A 415 23.57 10.09 7.67
CA SER A 415 24.62 9.87 8.68
C SER A 415 25.99 10.39 8.24
N ARG A 416 26.37 10.14 6.97
CA ARG A 416 27.60 10.67 6.37
C ARG A 416 27.61 12.20 6.28
N ILE A 417 26.50 12.81 5.87
CA ILE A 417 26.39 14.27 5.65
C ILE A 417 26.41 15.03 6.99
N LEU A 418 25.66 14.54 7.99
CA LEU A 418 25.65 15.13 9.35
C LEU A 418 26.95 14.84 10.12
N ASN A 419 27.69 13.80 9.72
CA ASN A 419 28.78 13.21 10.51
C ASN A 419 28.31 12.82 11.93
N GLU A 420 27.11 12.22 12.00
CA GLU A 420 26.43 11.76 13.21
C GLU A 420 25.98 10.30 13.03
N PRO A 421 26.21 9.41 14.01
CA PRO A 421 25.67 8.06 13.99
C PRO A 421 24.15 8.07 14.03
N ILE A 422 23.53 7.32 13.12
CA ILE A 422 22.11 7.00 13.16
C ILE A 422 21.98 5.56 13.65
N MET A 423 21.52 5.41 14.89
CA MET A 423 21.29 4.11 15.51
C MET A 423 20.09 3.42 14.85
N VAL A 424 20.15 2.10 14.65
CA VAL A 424 19.04 1.30 14.13
C VAL A 424 18.78 0.10 15.04
N TYR A 425 17.54 -0.38 15.09
CA TYR A 425 17.16 -1.56 15.89
C TYR A 425 17.77 -2.85 15.33
N ASP A 426 17.98 -3.85 16.21
CA ASP A 426 18.83 -5.02 15.95
C ASP A 426 18.50 -5.80 14.65
N GLU A 427 17.22 -6.05 14.37
CA GLU A 427 16.78 -6.72 13.12
C GLU A 427 17.23 -5.92 11.88
N ARG A 428 17.03 -4.59 11.89
CA ARG A 428 17.46 -3.71 10.80
C ARG A 428 18.99 -3.55 10.76
N LYS A 429 19.68 -3.67 11.91
CA LYS A 429 21.15 -3.69 11.95
C LYS A 429 21.69 -4.92 11.23
N VAL A 430 21.21 -6.12 11.57
CA VAL A 430 21.62 -7.37 10.90
C VAL A 430 21.35 -7.32 9.40
N ILE A 431 20.20 -6.77 8.98
CA ILE A 431 19.87 -6.56 7.57
C ILE A 431 20.84 -5.56 6.90
N SER A 432 21.22 -4.47 7.59
CA SER A 432 22.18 -3.49 7.07
C SER A 432 23.59 -4.08 6.94
N ASP A 433 24.07 -4.78 7.98
CA ASP A 433 25.37 -5.45 8.02
C ASP A 433 25.48 -6.53 6.92
N LEU A 434 24.40 -7.30 6.66
CA LEU A 434 24.32 -8.28 5.55
C LEU A 434 24.34 -7.65 4.16
N LEU A 435 23.92 -6.39 4.03
CA LEU A 435 23.86 -5.65 2.77
C LEU A 435 25.01 -4.63 2.63
N ASP A 436 26.03 -4.73 3.48
CA ASP A 436 27.21 -3.86 3.49
C ASP A 436 26.90 -2.35 3.74
N PHE A 437 25.69 -2.05 4.26
CA PHE A 437 25.29 -0.71 4.68
C PHE A 437 25.69 -0.42 6.14
N SER A 438 26.13 0.81 6.39
CA SER A 438 26.48 1.30 7.73
C SER A 438 26.08 2.75 7.90
N SER A 439 25.33 3.03 8.96
CA SER A 439 24.87 4.35 9.39
C SER A 439 25.57 4.83 10.66
N ASN A 440 26.77 4.31 10.93
CA ASN A 440 27.58 4.66 12.11
C ASN A 440 28.74 5.60 11.72
N CYS A 441 28.44 6.70 11.02
CA CYS A 441 29.44 7.67 10.58
C CYS A 441 29.62 8.80 11.59
N GLY A 442 30.86 9.26 11.79
CA GLY A 442 31.15 10.42 12.62
C GLY A 442 31.11 10.17 14.13
N VAL A 443 30.60 11.13 14.90
CA VAL A 443 30.73 11.15 16.37
C VAL A 443 29.37 11.40 17.03
N LEU A 444 29.04 10.60 18.05
CA LEU A 444 27.82 10.76 18.84
C LEU A 444 27.84 12.10 19.60
N LYS A 445 26.77 12.90 19.47
CA LYS A 445 26.63 14.19 20.16
C LYS A 445 26.09 13.99 21.57
N GLN A 446 26.64 14.72 22.54
CA GLN A 446 26.25 14.60 23.96
C GLN A 446 24.84 15.13 24.27
N TYR A 447 24.18 15.78 23.31
CA TYR A 447 22.92 16.50 23.50
C TYR A 447 21.74 15.99 22.65
N ARG A 448 21.96 15.04 21.72
CA ARG A 448 20.89 14.36 20.98
C ARG A 448 21.33 13.01 20.43
N ASP A 449 20.38 12.09 20.35
CA ASP A 449 20.46 10.87 19.55
C ASP A 449 19.70 11.02 18.22
N ILE A 450 20.16 10.34 17.17
CA ILE A 450 19.35 10.07 15.97
C ILE A 450 19.12 8.56 15.91
N LYS A 451 17.85 8.12 15.93
CA LYS A 451 17.50 6.69 15.95
C LYS A 451 16.38 6.32 14.98
N VAL A 452 16.61 5.25 14.23
CA VAL A 452 15.58 4.54 13.46
C VAL A 452 14.89 3.53 14.38
N ILE A 453 13.58 3.65 14.51
CA ILE A 453 12.73 2.70 15.26
C ILE A 453 11.89 1.85 14.29
N LYS A 454 11.40 0.71 14.77
CA LYS A 454 10.50 -0.15 13.99
C LYS A 454 9.15 0.53 13.81
N LYS A 455 8.68 0.70 12.56
CA LYS A 455 7.39 1.32 12.22
C LYS A 455 6.26 0.74 13.09
N GLY A 456 5.44 1.61 13.69
CA GLY A 456 4.39 1.22 14.66
C GLY A 456 4.84 1.18 16.12
N SER A 457 6.14 1.08 16.42
CA SER A 457 6.67 0.95 17.78
C SER A 457 6.89 2.32 18.44
N TYR A 458 5.83 3.11 18.58
CA TYR A 458 5.87 4.50 19.09
C TYR A 458 5.91 4.63 20.62
N CYS A 459 5.80 3.52 21.34
CA CYS A 459 6.08 3.50 22.79
C CYS A 459 7.55 3.85 23.06
N GLU A 460 7.87 4.34 24.25
CA GLU A 460 9.24 4.66 24.70
C GLU A 460 9.94 5.83 23.96
N ILE A 461 9.20 6.63 23.20
CA ILE A 461 9.70 7.92 22.69
C ILE A 461 9.79 8.92 23.85
N SER A 462 10.99 9.47 24.07
CA SER A 462 11.27 10.46 25.12
C SER A 462 10.54 11.79 24.86
N GLN A 463 10.19 12.54 25.91
CA GLN A 463 9.52 13.85 25.75
C GLN A 463 10.36 14.88 24.96
N ASN A 464 11.69 14.80 25.03
CA ASN A 464 12.61 15.58 24.21
C ASN A 464 12.93 14.87 22.88
N SER A 465 11.91 14.58 22.06
CA SER A 465 12.10 13.96 20.74
C SER A 465 11.18 14.52 19.66
N VAL A 466 11.68 14.55 18.43
CA VAL A 466 10.94 14.89 17.21
C VAL A 466 10.82 13.63 16.35
N ILE A 467 9.60 13.32 15.91
CA ILE A 467 9.35 12.19 15.02
C ILE A 467 9.41 12.69 13.57
N ILE A 468 10.21 12.04 12.72
CA ILE A 468 10.32 12.36 11.30
C ILE A 468 9.91 11.14 10.46
N ASP A 469 8.71 11.17 9.90
CA ASP A 469 8.17 10.09 9.06
C ASP A 469 8.46 10.34 7.57
N ILE A 470 9.28 9.47 6.97
CA ILE A 470 9.68 9.52 5.55
C ILE A 470 8.83 8.54 4.73
N SER A 471 7.63 8.98 4.33
CA SER A 471 6.72 8.17 3.52
C SER A 471 5.65 8.98 2.78
N MET A 472 5.50 8.73 1.48
CA MET A 472 4.36 9.20 0.69
C MET A 472 3.02 8.57 1.06
N LEU A 473 3.02 7.50 1.87
CA LEU A 473 1.79 6.82 2.30
C LEU A 473 0.81 7.78 2.99
N TYR A 474 1.31 8.75 3.75
CA TYR A 474 0.48 9.77 4.41
C TYR A 474 -0.41 10.52 3.40
N TYR A 475 0.17 10.97 2.29
CA TYR A 475 -0.53 11.76 1.27
C TYR A 475 -1.60 10.97 0.52
N THR A 476 -1.58 9.63 0.57
CA THR A 476 -2.67 8.80 -0.01
C THR A 476 -4.00 8.93 0.74
N PHE A 477 -3.96 9.38 2.00
CA PHE A 477 -5.17 9.58 2.80
C PHE A 477 -5.73 11.02 2.66
N GLY A 478 -5.03 11.90 1.94
CA GLY A 478 -5.36 13.32 1.82
C GLY A 478 -5.05 14.13 3.09
N ASN A 479 -5.24 15.44 3.03
CA ASN A 479 -4.93 16.40 4.11
C ASN A 479 -5.92 16.33 5.31
N GLY A 480 -6.52 15.16 5.57
CA GLY A 480 -7.58 14.96 6.56
C GLY A 480 -7.27 13.93 7.65
N VAL A 481 -6.14 13.21 7.56
CA VAL A 481 -5.58 12.57 8.76
C VAL A 481 -5.10 13.68 9.69
N ASN A 482 -5.28 13.54 11.01
CA ASN A 482 -4.86 14.55 11.97
C ASN A 482 -3.36 14.86 11.79
N ASP A 483 -2.99 16.13 11.81
CA ASP A 483 -1.63 16.52 12.16
C ASP A 483 -1.42 16.21 13.64
N ASP A 484 -0.88 15.02 13.92
CA ASP A 484 -0.24 14.74 15.21
C ASP A 484 0.84 15.81 15.39
N GLU A 485 0.60 16.81 16.25
CA GLU A 485 1.31 18.10 16.28
C GLU A 485 2.85 18.04 16.56
N GLY A 486 3.41 16.84 16.68
CA GLY A 486 4.84 16.56 16.82
C GLY A 486 5.44 15.59 15.77
N ILE A 487 4.74 15.26 14.68
CA ILE A 487 5.28 14.42 13.59
C ILE A 487 5.57 15.27 12.35
N ILE A 488 6.86 15.43 12.04
CA ILE A 488 7.31 15.99 10.76
C ILE A 488 7.14 14.91 9.69
N ARG A 489 6.38 15.20 8.65
CA ARG A 489 6.14 14.27 7.53
C ARG A 489 6.92 14.72 6.30
N ILE A 490 7.62 13.77 5.68
CA ILE A 490 8.52 14.03 4.56
C ILE A 490 8.09 13.18 3.36
N PRO A 491 7.83 13.80 2.20
CA PRO A 491 7.39 13.10 1.00
C PRO A 491 8.54 12.31 0.38
N TYR A 492 8.74 11.07 0.83
CA TYR A 492 9.70 10.11 0.29
C TYR A 492 8.99 8.84 -0.20
N SER A 493 9.38 8.29 -1.35
CA SER A 493 8.80 7.06 -1.89
C SER A 493 9.83 6.15 -2.55
N ASP A 494 9.68 4.86 -2.31
CA ASP A 494 10.32 3.78 -3.08
C ASP A 494 9.34 3.12 -4.08
N HIS A 495 8.12 3.64 -4.22
CA HIS A 495 7.16 3.25 -5.25
C HIS A 495 6.91 4.41 -6.24
N SER A 496 6.53 4.06 -7.45
CA SER A 496 6.26 5.01 -8.54
C SER A 496 5.04 5.90 -8.27
N SER A 497 5.10 7.18 -8.66
CA SER A 497 3.91 8.06 -8.71
C SER A 497 3.03 7.71 -9.91
N ARG A 498 1.76 8.16 -9.91
CA ARG A 498 0.87 8.05 -11.07
C ARG A 498 1.51 8.56 -12.36
N SER A 499 2.21 9.70 -12.29
CA SER A 499 2.86 10.31 -13.46
C SER A 499 4.06 9.51 -13.98
N GLU A 500 4.73 8.76 -13.11
CA GLU A 500 5.88 7.91 -13.44
C GLU A 500 5.43 6.57 -14.01
N ILE A 501 4.37 5.96 -13.44
CA ILE A 501 3.76 4.73 -13.97
C ILE A 501 3.29 4.96 -15.41
N LEU A 502 2.65 6.10 -15.70
CA LEU A 502 2.23 6.43 -17.07
C LEU A 502 3.42 6.62 -18.03
N LYS A 503 4.51 7.25 -17.59
CA LYS A 503 5.75 7.41 -18.39
C LYS A 503 6.50 6.10 -18.58
N PHE A 504 6.50 5.23 -17.58
CA PHE A 504 7.09 3.89 -17.66
C PHE A 504 6.35 3.06 -18.71
N LEU A 505 5.02 2.97 -18.61
CA LEU A 505 4.19 2.22 -19.54
C LEU A 505 4.26 2.75 -20.99
N SER A 506 4.45 4.05 -21.21
CA SER A 506 4.60 4.60 -22.57
C SER A 506 5.91 4.23 -23.26
N HIS A 507 6.85 3.52 -22.61
CA HIS A 507 8.03 2.93 -23.25
C HIS A 507 7.79 1.49 -23.76
N PHE A 508 6.62 0.88 -23.50
CA PHE A 508 6.39 -0.55 -23.77
C PHE A 508 5.13 -0.81 -24.60
N HIS A 509 5.24 -1.77 -25.52
CA HIS A 509 4.09 -2.35 -26.21
C HIS A 509 3.59 -3.57 -25.41
N PHE A 510 2.34 -3.53 -24.93
CA PHE A 510 1.74 -4.61 -24.14
C PHE A 510 0.29 -4.91 -24.53
N LYS A 511 -0.15 -6.16 -24.35
CA LYS A 511 -1.56 -6.55 -24.59
C LYS A 511 -2.46 -6.35 -23.35
N THR A 512 -1.94 -6.51 -22.14
CA THR A 512 -2.75 -6.45 -20.91
C THR A 512 -1.91 -6.02 -19.69
N ILE A 513 -2.53 -5.25 -18.77
CA ILE A 513 -1.96 -4.90 -17.46
C ILE A 513 -2.74 -5.61 -16.35
N THR A 514 -2.03 -6.17 -15.37
CA THR A 514 -2.58 -6.73 -14.13
C THR A 514 -2.00 -5.98 -12.93
N PRO A 515 -2.81 -5.29 -12.11
CA PRO A 515 -2.30 -4.67 -10.89
C PRO A 515 -1.98 -5.69 -9.80
N CYS A 516 -0.87 -5.48 -9.09
CA CYS A 516 -0.45 -6.33 -7.97
C CYS A 516 -1.01 -5.84 -6.63
N THR A 517 -0.85 -4.56 -6.30
CA THR A 517 -1.04 -4.05 -4.93
C THR A 517 -2.50 -3.72 -4.58
N LYS A 518 -3.16 -2.94 -5.44
CA LYS A 518 -4.52 -2.40 -5.26
C LYS A 518 -5.40 -2.76 -6.45
N LYS A 519 -6.72 -2.63 -6.34
CA LYS A 519 -7.59 -2.73 -7.53
C LYS A 519 -7.97 -1.37 -8.06
N TYR A 520 -7.87 -1.23 -9.37
CA TYR A 520 -8.21 -0.04 -10.12
C TYR A 520 -9.73 0.13 -10.28
N SER A 521 -10.16 1.39 -10.35
CA SER A 521 -11.38 1.77 -11.04
C SER A 521 -11.26 1.53 -12.55
N ILE A 522 -12.40 1.50 -13.26
CA ILE A 522 -12.43 1.37 -14.73
C ILE A 522 -11.67 2.53 -15.41
N ILE A 523 -11.73 3.73 -14.82
CA ILE A 523 -11.05 4.93 -15.32
C ILE A 523 -9.54 4.81 -15.19
N GLU A 524 -9.05 4.29 -14.07
CA GLU A 524 -7.62 4.01 -13.87
C GLU A 524 -7.12 2.92 -14.81
N LEU A 525 -7.86 1.81 -14.96
CA LEU A 525 -7.50 0.73 -15.89
C LEU A 525 -7.36 1.27 -17.32
N ALA A 526 -8.35 2.03 -17.80
CA ALA A 526 -8.31 2.67 -19.11
C ALA A 526 -7.17 3.71 -19.25
N SER A 527 -6.80 4.40 -18.16
CA SER A 527 -5.65 5.33 -18.16
C SER A 527 -4.33 4.60 -18.46
N LEU A 528 -4.18 3.37 -17.96
CA LEU A 528 -2.98 2.54 -18.11
C LEU A 528 -2.94 1.84 -19.46
N GLU A 529 -4.06 1.22 -19.86
CA GLU A 529 -4.21 0.60 -21.18
C GLU A 529 -3.96 1.59 -22.33
N ASN A 530 -4.30 2.87 -22.13
CA ASN A 530 -4.05 3.92 -23.12
C ASN A 530 -2.63 4.50 -23.04
N ALA A 531 -1.85 4.25 -21.99
CA ALA A 531 -0.46 4.71 -21.90
C ALA A 531 0.44 4.00 -22.92
N GLY A 532 0.28 2.67 -23.06
CA GLY A 532 1.02 1.85 -24.04
C GLY A 532 0.53 1.92 -25.49
N LYS A 533 -0.56 2.65 -25.76
CA LYS A 533 -1.07 2.88 -27.14
C LYS A 533 -0.44 4.11 -27.81
N ARG A 534 0.10 5.05 -27.02
CA ARG A 534 0.64 6.32 -27.54
C ARG A 534 1.87 6.14 -28.43
N SER A 535 2.60 5.03 -28.28
CA SER A 535 3.76 4.71 -29.13
C SER A 535 3.39 4.42 -30.60
N GLU A 536 2.15 4.01 -30.90
CA GLU A 536 1.73 3.77 -32.29
C GLU A 536 1.51 5.08 -33.08
N GLU A 537 0.99 6.13 -32.44
CA GLU A 537 0.68 7.40 -33.11
C GLU A 537 1.96 8.17 -33.49
N ASP A 538 2.89 8.38 -32.55
CA ASP A 538 4.14 9.12 -32.79
C ASP A 538 5.03 8.44 -33.84
N HIS A 539 5.18 7.10 -33.80
CA HIS A 539 5.97 6.35 -34.78
C HIS A 539 5.37 6.30 -36.20
N THR A 540 4.13 6.77 -36.39
CA THR A 540 3.51 6.90 -37.71
C THR A 540 3.99 8.18 -38.42
N VAL A 541 4.42 9.22 -37.70
CA VAL A 541 4.79 10.52 -38.27
C VAL A 541 6.18 10.48 -38.95
N GLU A 542 7.19 9.90 -38.28
CA GLU A 542 8.59 9.93 -38.74
C GLU A 542 8.85 9.13 -40.03
N LYS A 543 8.03 8.11 -40.33
CA LYS A 543 8.21 7.25 -41.51
C LYS A 543 7.82 7.89 -42.85
N THR A 544 7.41 9.17 -42.85
CA THR A 544 6.89 9.86 -44.04
C THR A 544 7.85 10.91 -44.63
N GLN A 545 9.07 11.06 -44.10
CA GLN A 545 10.06 12.05 -44.58
C GLN A 545 11.32 11.40 -45.19
N SER A 546 11.16 10.66 -46.29
CA SER A 546 12.29 10.09 -47.05
C SER A 546 12.19 10.29 -48.56
N THR A 547 12.09 11.54 -49.03
CA THR A 547 12.56 11.99 -50.37
C THR A 547 12.59 13.52 -50.44
N ILE A 548 13.78 14.11 -50.49
CA ILE A 548 14.17 15.31 -51.28
C ILE A 548 15.70 15.41 -51.21
N GLN A 549 16.35 15.75 -52.32
CA GLN A 549 17.81 15.93 -52.40
C GLN A 549 18.13 17.44 -52.49
N GLY A 550 19.12 17.94 -51.73
CA GLY A 550 19.50 19.36 -51.79
C GLY A 550 20.50 19.83 -50.72
N THR A 551 21.79 19.66 -50.98
CA THR A 551 22.93 20.27 -50.26
C THR A 551 23.13 21.76 -50.60
N PRO A 552 23.99 22.57 -49.90
CA PRO A 552 24.91 22.23 -48.81
C PRO A 552 24.91 23.15 -47.56
N ILE A 553 25.70 22.73 -46.57
CA ILE A 553 26.11 23.38 -45.32
C ILE A 553 26.64 24.83 -45.49
N SER A 554 26.31 25.72 -44.54
CA SER A 554 27.20 26.81 -44.13
C SER A 554 27.04 27.21 -42.65
N GLN A 555 28.18 27.40 -41.97
CA GLN A 555 28.40 28.23 -40.78
C GLN A 555 27.50 28.07 -39.53
N LEU A 556 27.86 27.12 -38.66
CA LEU A 556 28.15 27.44 -37.25
C LEU A 556 29.50 26.82 -36.88
N GLN A 557 30.30 27.51 -36.06
CA GLN A 557 31.62 27.06 -35.62
C GLN A 557 31.51 26.22 -34.34
N GLU A 558 32.28 25.14 -34.29
CA GLU A 558 32.76 24.56 -33.04
C GLU A 558 34.02 25.32 -32.60
N ASP A 559 34.17 25.57 -31.29
CA ASP A 559 35.44 25.96 -30.67
C ASP A 559 35.60 25.18 -29.33
N PRO A 560 36.82 24.82 -28.91
CA PRO A 560 37.03 23.62 -28.07
C PRO A 560 37.01 23.86 -26.55
N LEU A 561 36.66 22.81 -25.81
CA LEU A 561 36.74 22.74 -24.34
C LEU A 561 38.20 22.61 -23.83
N PRO A 562 38.67 23.49 -22.92
CA PRO A 562 39.89 23.27 -22.14
C PRO A 562 39.61 22.41 -20.89
N PRO A 563 40.58 21.59 -20.42
CA PRO A 563 40.34 20.65 -19.32
C PRO A 563 40.50 21.29 -17.93
N GLY A 564 39.53 21.04 -17.02
CA GLY A 564 39.62 21.43 -15.62
C GLY A 564 38.37 21.05 -14.80
N VAL A 565 38.43 19.96 -14.03
CA VAL A 565 37.27 19.44 -13.27
C VAL A 565 37.19 20.06 -11.86
N VAL A 566 36.21 20.96 -11.65
CA VAL A 566 35.43 21.06 -10.40
C VAL A 566 34.04 21.62 -10.75
N PHE A 567 32.96 20.88 -10.45
CA PHE A 567 31.58 21.41 -10.52
C PHE A 567 31.03 21.71 -9.13
N ARG A 568 30.35 22.85 -8.98
CA ARG A 568 29.51 23.16 -7.80
C ARG A 568 28.26 23.98 -8.21
N THR A 569 27.14 23.58 -7.60
CA THR A 569 25.91 24.35 -7.30
C THR A 569 25.05 24.96 -8.42
N ASN A 570 23.77 24.52 -8.44
CA ASN A 570 22.50 25.27 -8.60
C ASN A 570 22.33 26.16 -9.86
N THR A 571 21.24 26.11 -10.65
CA THR A 571 19.84 26.49 -10.34
C THR A 571 18.90 26.19 -11.53
N CYS A 572 17.62 25.84 -11.28
CA CYS A 572 16.51 25.99 -12.26
C CYS A 572 15.18 26.20 -11.52
N ASP A 573 14.47 27.29 -11.81
CA ASP A 573 13.09 27.60 -11.37
C ASP A 573 12.20 27.83 -12.61
N PHE A 574 10.87 27.63 -12.51
CA PHE A 574 9.88 28.29 -13.40
C PHE A 574 8.45 28.32 -12.83
N MET A 575 7.93 29.55 -12.67
CA MET A 575 6.71 29.96 -11.94
C MET A 575 5.40 29.80 -12.72
N ASP A 576 4.23 29.92 -12.03
CA ASP A 576 2.76 30.11 -12.38
C ASP A 576 1.65 29.05 -12.88
N MET A 577 0.66 28.25 -12.32
CA MET A 577 -0.03 27.43 -11.22
C MET A 577 -0.73 27.76 -9.82
N ASP A 578 -1.82 28.55 -9.72
CA ASP A 578 -2.86 28.65 -8.62
C ASP A 578 -4.20 28.80 -9.37
N LEU A 579 -5.23 28.01 -9.06
CA LEU A 579 -6.53 28.08 -9.75
C LEU A 579 -7.63 28.58 -8.81
N ASP A 580 -8.11 29.78 -9.11
CA ASP A 580 -9.32 30.43 -8.58
C ASP A 580 -9.36 30.72 -7.07
N ASN A 581 -8.40 31.53 -6.58
CA ASN A 581 -8.67 32.65 -5.64
C ASN A 581 -7.50 33.64 -5.37
N TRP A 582 -6.43 33.69 -6.19
CA TRP A 582 -5.31 34.64 -6.01
C TRP A 582 -5.36 35.79 -7.04
N PRO A 583 -5.16 37.07 -6.66
CA PRO A 583 -5.23 38.21 -7.59
C PRO A 583 -4.17 38.22 -8.69
N GLU A 584 -3.00 37.65 -8.40
CA GLU A 584 -1.90 37.47 -9.36
C GLU A 584 -1.98 36.10 -10.05
N GLY A 585 -2.97 35.28 -9.66
CA GLY A 585 -3.00 33.85 -9.88
C GLY A 585 -1.66 33.21 -9.52
N PRO A 586 -0.91 32.69 -10.51
CA PRO A 586 -0.52 31.29 -10.42
C PRO A 586 0.89 30.99 -9.79
N PRO A 587 1.20 29.81 -9.16
CA PRO A 587 2.59 29.22 -9.08
C PRO A 587 2.91 27.74 -9.58
N LYS A 588 3.45 27.53 -10.81
CA LYS A 588 3.91 26.25 -11.48
C LYS A 588 5.13 25.56 -10.84
N THR A 589 5.98 26.25 -10.08
CA THR A 589 7.10 25.59 -9.36
C THR A 589 6.79 25.39 -7.89
N PHE A 590 7.19 24.22 -7.40
CA PHE A 590 7.24 23.90 -5.98
C PHE A 590 8.06 24.92 -5.16
N ALA A 591 9.13 25.48 -5.75
CA ALA A 591 9.93 26.56 -5.16
C ALA A 591 9.12 27.85 -4.91
N GLU A 592 8.25 28.23 -5.84
CA GLU A 592 7.40 29.42 -5.71
C GLU A 592 6.28 29.20 -4.69
N ALA A 593 5.65 28.02 -4.69
CA ALA A 593 4.67 27.64 -3.65
C ALA A 593 5.29 27.74 -2.25
N ILE A 594 6.54 27.28 -2.07
CA ILE A 594 7.30 27.43 -0.81
C ILE A 594 7.62 28.90 -0.50
N ALA A 595 7.97 29.73 -1.48
CA ALA A 595 8.24 31.15 -1.27
C ALA A 595 6.97 31.91 -0.80
N ARG A 596 5.84 31.68 -1.48
CA ARG A 596 4.53 32.26 -1.14
C ARG A 596 4.03 31.81 0.24
N ALA A 597 4.23 30.53 0.59
CA ALA A 597 3.91 30.01 1.92
C ALA A 597 4.73 30.68 3.04
N ASN A 598 6.03 30.91 2.84
CA ASN A 598 6.89 31.55 3.85
C ASN A 598 6.55 33.02 4.10
N ASN A 599 6.17 33.77 3.05
CA ASN A 599 5.71 35.16 3.18
C ASN A 599 4.35 35.31 3.88
N SER A 600 3.62 34.23 4.13
CA SER A 600 2.33 34.27 4.85
C SER A 600 2.47 34.48 6.37
N ARG A 601 3.69 34.50 6.91
CA ARG A 601 3.98 34.81 8.33
C ARG A 601 3.81 36.31 8.63
N ARG A 602 2.56 36.77 8.78
CA ARG A 602 2.27 38.10 9.35
C ARG A 602 3.00 38.30 10.69
N PRO A 603 3.67 39.44 10.92
CA PRO A 603 4.14 39.80 12.26
C PRO A 603 2.95 39.90 13.24
N ARG A 604 3.17 39.52 14.51
CA ARG A 604 2.24 39.89 15.59
C ARG A 604 2.29 41.42 15.73
N ASN A 605 1.18 42.09 15.42
CA ASN A 605 1.11 43.55 15.40
C ASN A 605 1.17 44.12 16.84
N PRO A 606 2.18 44.93 17.20
CA PRO A 606 2.31 45.49 18.55
C PRO A 606 1.51 46.80 18.67
N GLY A 607 0.19 46.66 18.79
CA GLY A 607 -0.72 47.73 19.21
C GLY A 607 -1.51 48.42 18.09
N LEU A 608 -2.79 48.05 17.97
CA LEU A 608 -3.96 48.92 17.83
C LEU A 608 -5.24 48.09 18.04
#